data_AF-R5B646-F1
#
_entry.id   AF-R5B646-F1
#
_cell.length_a   1.000
_cell.length_b   1.000
_cell.length_c   1.000
_cell.angle_alpha   90.00
_cell.angle_beta   90.00
_cell.angle_gamma   90.00
#
_symmetry.space_group_name_H-M   'P 1'
#
loop_
_entity.id
_entity.type
_entity.pdbx_description
1 polymer ?
#
loop_
_entity_poly.entity_id
_entity_poly.type
_entity_poly.pdbx_seq_one_letter_code
_entity_poly.pdbx_strand_id
1 'polypeptide(L)'
;MHLSRKIALSLGAVTLVALALLYAFVDPSSHLYPRCVFLSLTGLQCPGCGSQRAIHALLTGHFSQAWHFNALLILAIPFIILLFFASWHKNRWPRLYNTLNSTTAITLTAIAVLVWFVLRNL
;
A
#
# COMPACT_ATOMS: atom_id res chain seq x y z
N MET A 1 7.52 -18.72 -22.10
CA MET A 1 6.84 -18.33 -20.83
C MET A 1 7.79 -17.86 -19.71
N HIS A 2 8.98 -18.43 -19.51
CA HIS A 2 9.90 -17.96 -18.45
C HIS A 2 10.55 -16.58 -18.72
N LEU A 3 10.85 -16.25 -19.98
CA LEU A 3 11.47 -14.98 -20.36
C LEU A 3 10.52 -13.79 -20.13
N SER A 4 9.26 -13.90 -20.56
CA SER A 4 8.21 -12.90 -20.33
C SER A 4 7.93 -12.67 -18.84
N ARG A 5 7.99 -13.73 -18.01
CA ARG A 5 7.84 -13.62 -16.55
C ARG A 5 9.02 -12.89 -15.91
N LYS A 6 10.24 -13.17 -16.35
CA LYS A 6 11.44 -12.45 -15.87
C LYS A 6 11.38 -10.97 -16.23
N ILE A 7 10.99 -10.64 -17.47
CA ILE A 7 10.84 -9.26 -17.95
C ILE A 7 9.78 -8.51 -17.14
N ALA A 8 8.60 -9.11 -16.93
CA ALA A 8 7.54 -8.51 -16.12
C ALA A 8 7.97 -8.26 -14.66
N LEU A 9 8.72 -9.19 -14.07
CA LEU A 9 9.25 -9.04 -12.71
C LEU A 9 10.33 -7.96 -12.62
N SER A 10 11.24 -7.89 -13.60
CA SER A 10 12.26 -6.85 -13.65
C SER A 10 11.64 -5.46 -13.86
N LEU A 11 10.62 -5.35 -14.71
CA LEU A 11 9.88 -4.09 -14.89
C LEU A 11 9.16 -3.70 -13.61
N GLY A 12 8.45 -4.63 -12.97
CA GLY A 12 7.78 -4.38 -11.69
C GLY A 12 8.74 -3.94 -10.58
N ALA A 13 9.92 -4.56 -10.49
CA ALA A 13 10.95 -4.17 -9.54
C ALA A 13 11.51 -2.77 -9.83
N VAL A 14 11.81 -2.46 -11.10
CA VAL A 14 12.27 -1.12 -11.51
C VAL A 14 11.21 -0.07 -11.20
N THR A 15 9.94 -0.34 -11.49
CA THR A 15 8.83 0.58 -11.16
C THR A 15 8.70 0.78 -9.66
N LEU A 16 8.77 -0.28 -8.86
CA LEU A 16 8.71 -0.17 -7.39
C LEU A 16 9.88 0.64 -6.83
N VAL A 17 11.10 0.41 -7.33
CA VAL A 17 12.28 1.18 -6.92
C VAL A 17 12.15 2.63 -7.35
N ALA A 18 11.75 2.91 -8.59
CA ALA A 18 11.54 4.27 -9.07
C ALA A 18 10.47 5.02 -8.24
N LEU A 19 9.36 4.35 -7.91
CA LEU A 19 8.33 4.90 -7.03
C LEU A 19 8.86 5.12 -5.62
N ALA A 20 9.59 4.17 -5.04
CA ALA A 20 10.17 4.32 -3.73
C ALA A 20 11.16 5.50 -3.69
N LEU A 21 12.01 5.65 -4.70
CA LEU A 21 12.92 6.79 -4.82
C LEU A 21 12.14 8.10 -4.96
N LEU A 22 11.14 8.16 -5.83
CA LEU A 22 10.29 9.33 -6.01
C LEU A 22 9.60 9.72 -4.68
N TYR A 23 9.04 8.77 -3.96
CA TYR A 23 8.43 9.00 -2.65
C TYR A 23 9.46 9.23 -1.54
N ALA A 24 10.72 8.86 -1.67
CA ALA A 24 11.76 9.16 -0.69
C ALA A 24 12.29 10.59 -0.85
N PHE A 25 12.43 11.07 -2.10
CA PHE A 25 13.04 12.36 -2.41
C PHE A 25 12.04 13.49 -2.65
N VAL A 26 10.78 13.19 -2.97
CA VAL A 26 9.74 14.21 -3.20
C VAL A 26 8.66 14.09 -2.13
N ASP A 27 8.59 15.07 -1.24
CA ASP A 27 7.57 15.14 -0.19
C ASP A 27 6.16 15.22 -0.82
N PRO A 28 5.26 14.26 -0.55
CA PRO A 28 3.88 14.27 -1.00
C PRO A 28 3.05 15.44 -0.45
N SER A 29 3.57 16.15 0.55
CA SER A 29 2.99 17.35 1.15
C SER A 29 3.43 18.63 0.44
N SER A 30 4.40 18.54 -0.47
CA SER A 30 4.85 19.67 -1.28
C SER A 30 3.82 20.10 -2.31
N HIS A 31 3.90 21.36 -2.75
CA HIS A 31 3.05 21.96 -3.79
C HIS A 31 3.20 21.31 -5.18
N LEU A 32 4.20 20.43 -5.36
CA LEU A 32 4.41 19.64 -6.58
C LEU A 32 3.42 18.47 -6.69
N TYR A 33 2.83 18.02 -5.58
CA TYR A 33 1.80 17.00 -5.61
C TYR A 33 0.41 17.61 -5.78
N PRO A 34 -0.46 17.02 -6.62
CA PRO A 34 -1.82 17.49 -6.76
C PRO A 34 -2.55 17.37 -5.41
N ARG A 35 -3.28 18.41 -5.03
CA ARG A 35 -4.13 18.35 -3.83
C ARG A 35 -5.14 17.21 -3.97
N CYS A 36 -5.47 16.56 -2.85
CA CYS A 36 -6.45 15.49 -2.83
C CYS A 36 -7.84 16.03 -3.25
N VAL A 37 -8.25 15.76 -4.49
CA VAL A 37 -9.55 16.20 -5.02
C VAL A 37 -10.70 15.66 -4.17
N PHE A 38 -10.59 14.42 -3.68
CA PHE A 38 -11.59 13.83 -2.80
C PHE A 38 -11.79 14.63 -1.51
N LEU A 39 -10.69 15.05 -0.86
CA LEU A 39 -10.74 15.90 0.32
C LEU A 39 -11.35 17.27 -0.02
N SER A 40 -10.94 17.87 -1.14
CA SER A 40 -11.48 19.16 -1.58
C SER A 40 -12.98 19.13 -1.87
N LEU A 41 -13.50 18.00 -2.36
CA LEU A 41 -14.92 17.85 -2.72
C LEU A 41 -15.80 17.41 -1.54
N THR A 42 -15.29 16.54 -0.66
CA THR A 42 -16.10 15.90 0.38
C THR A 42 -15.79 16.39 1.79
N GLY A 43 -14.64 17.05 2.00
CA GLY A 43 -14.11 17.36 3.32
C GLY A 43 -13.51 16.14 4.06
N LEU A 44 -13.61 14.93 3.48
CA LEU A 44 -13.14 13.69 4.11
C LEU A 44 -11.72 13.34 3.66
N GLN A 45 -10.90 12.87 4.60
CA GLN A 45 -9.57 12.35 4.31
C GLN A 45 -9.65 10.93 3.76
N CYS A 46 -9.32 10.73 2.48
CA CYS A 46 -9.26 9.39 1.90
C CYS A 46 -8.03 8.61 2.40
N PRO A 47 -8.14 7.27 2.55
CA PRO A 47 -7.03 6.45 3.00
C PRO A 47 -5.87 6.46 2.00
N GLY A 48 -6.16 6.66 0.70
CA GLY A 48 -5.16 6.69 -0.37
C GLY A 48 -4.13 7.81 -0.21
N CYS A 49 -4.57 9.07 -0.06
CA CYS A 49 -3.65 10.19 0.12
C CYS A 49 -2.92 10.14 1.47
N GLY A 50 -3.55 9.57 2.51
CA GLY A 50 -2.87 9.26 3.77
C GLY A 50 -1.74 8.25 3.61
N SER A 51 -1.96 7.20 2.80
CA SER A 51 -0.92 6.19 2.51
C SER A 51 0.31 6.78 1.82
N GLN A 52 0.13 7.74 0.91
CA GLN A 52 1.25 8.39 0.21
C GLN A 52 2.20 9.10 1.20
N ARG A 53 1.65 9.90 2.12
CA ARG A 53 2.43 10.56 3.17
C ARG A 53 3.01 9.57 4.17
N ALA A 54 2.27 8.50 4.50
CA ALA A 54 2.78 7.45 5.37
C ALA A 54 3.97 6.71 4.75
N ILE A 55 3.93 6.42 3.45
CA ILE A 55 5.05 5.79 2.72
C ILE A 55 6.27 6.71 2.72
N HIS A 56 6.11 8.00 2.40
CA HIS A 56 7.21 8.97 2.48
C HIS A 56 7.82 9.03 3.89
N ALA A 57 6.97 9.10 4.92
CA ALA A 57 7.43 9.11 6.31
C ALA A 57 8.15 7.81 6.69
N LEU A 58 7.70 6.64 6.24
CA LEU A 58 8.42 5.38 6.45
C LEU A 58 9.78 5.37 5.75
N LEU A 59 9.83 5.81 4.49
CA LEU A 59 11.06 5.86 3.69
C LEU A 59 12.10 6.83 4.26
N THR A 60 11.67 7.88 4.95
CA THR A 60 12.53 8.86 5.61
C THR A 60 12.80 8.54 7.08
N GLY A 61 12.32 7.40 7.60
CA GLY A 61 12.58 6.95 8.98
C GLY A 61 11.65 7.55 10.06
N HIS A 62 10.62 8.29 9.67
CA HIS A 62 9.65 8.93 10.56
C HIS A 62 8.44 8.05 10.87
N PHE A 63 8.65 6.93 11.58
CA PHE A 63 7.60 5.95 11.89
C PHE A 63 6.39 6.52 12.64
N SER A 64 6.62 7.41 13.62
CA SER A 64 5.53 8.07 14.35
C SER A 64 4.65 8.88 13.39
N GLN A 65 5.24 9.66 12.49
CA GLN A 65 4.47 10.43 11.50
C GLN A 65 3.71 9.51 10.54
N ALA A 66 4.34 8.42 10.10
CA ALA A 66 3.68 7.44 9.24
C ALA A 66 2.42 6.84 9.89
N TRP A 67 2.46 6.57 11.20
CA TRP A 67 1.33 6.07 11.97
C TRP A 67 0.18 7.08 11.99
N HIS A 68 0.48 8.36 12.22
CA HIS A 68 -0.51 9.43 12.20
C HIS A 68 -1.11 9.63 10.81
N PHE A 69 -0.34 9.46 9.74
CA PHE A 69 -0.85 9.58 8.38
C PHE A 69 -1.75 8.42 7.97
N ASN A 70 -1.37 7.18 8.29
CA ASN A 70 -2.17 5.99 8.03
C ASN A 70 -1.70 4.76 8.85
N ALA A 71 -2.21 4.60 10.07
CA ALA A 71 -1.90 3.43 10.90
C ALA A 71 -2.33 2.10 10.26
N LEU A 72 -3.46 2.06 9.55
CA LEU A 72 -3.90 0.84 8.84
C LEU A 72 -2.85 0.38 7.83
N LEU A 73 -2.21 1.32 7.11
CA LEU A 73 -1.14 0.96 6.18
C LEU A 73 0.01 0.26 6.92
N ILE A 74 0.47 0.81 8.04
CA ILE A 74 1.56 0.23 8.83
C ILE A 74 1.20 -1.19 9.28
N LEU A 75 -0.01 -1.36 9.82
CA LEU A 75 -0.51 -2.67 10.25
C LEU A 75 -0.68 -3.66 9.08
N ALA A 76 -0.95 -3.16 7.87
CA ALA A 76 -1.10 -3.98 6.68
C ALA A 76 0.25 -4.41 6.06
N ILE A 77 1.38 -3.78 6.39
CA ILE A 77 2.70 -4.10 5.80
C ILE A 77 3.05 -5.60 5.93
N PRO A 78 2.99 -6.23 7.12
CA PRO A 78 3.29 -7.66 7.25
C PRO A 78 2.39 -8.55 6.39
N PHE A 79 1.10 -8.19 6.28
CA PHE A 79 0.13 -8.91 5.45
C PHE A 79 0.44 -8.77 3.95
N ILE A 80 0.81 -7.57 3.50
CA ILE A 80 1.23 -7.31 2.11
C ILE A 80 2.51 -8.08 1.77
N ILE A 81 3.49 -8.11 2.68
CA ILE A 81 4.72 -8.90 2.52
C ILE A 81 4.37 -10.39 2.39
N LEU A 82 3.47 -10.89 3.24
CA LEU A 82 3.02 -12.28 3.21
C LEU A 82 2.28 -12.61 1.90
N LEU A 83 1.45 -11.71 1.38
CA LEU A 83 0.78 -11.85 0.09
C LEU A 83 1.79 -11.97 -1.06
N PHE A 84 2.80 -11.10 -1.08
CA PHE A 84 3.87 -11.15 -2.08
C PHE A 84 4.64 -12.47 -2.00
N PHE A 85 5.03 -12.88 -0.79
CA PHE A 85 5.71 -14.15 -0.55
C PHE A 85 4.88 -15.35 -1.03
N ALA A 86 3.59 -15.41 -0.66
CA ALA A 86 2.69 -16.48 -1.06
C ALA A 86 2.48 -16.53 -2.58
N SER A 87 2.38 -15.37 -3.24
CA SER A 87 2.29 -15.27 -4.70
C SER A 87 3.54 -15.82 -5.39
N TRP A 88 4.73 -15.48 -4.88
CA TRP A 88 5.99 -15.98 -5.42
C TRP A 88 6.13 -17.51 -5.26
N HIS A 89 5.69 -18.03 -4.13
CA HIS A 89 5.78 -19.45 -3.78
C HIS A 89 4.50 -20.25 -4.03
N LYS A 90 3.58 -19.76 -4.87
CA LYS A 90 2.25 -20.37 -5.08
C LYS A 90 2.29 -21.86 -5.43
N ASN A 91 3.28 -22.32 -6.19
CA ASN A 91 3.42 -23.73 -6.56
C ASN A 91 3.89 -24.62 -5.40
N ARG A 92 4.64 -24.05 -4.45
CA ARG A 92 5.20 -24.76 -3.29
C ARG A 92 4.26 -24.66 -2.07
N TRP A 93 3.47 -23.57 -1.98
CA TRP A 93 2.55 -23.28 -0.87
C TRP A 93 1.15 -22.88 -1.38
N PRO A 94 0.47 -23.74 -2.15
CA PRO A 94 -0.81 -23.38 -2.79
C PRO A 94 -1.92 -23.08 -1.77
N ARG A 95 -1.93 -23.77 -0.61
CA ARG A 95 -2.90 -23.52 0.46
C ARG A 95 -2.77 -22.11 1.02
N LEU A 96 -1.55 -21.66 1.32
CA LEU A 96 -1.28 -20.30 1.82
C LEU A 96 -1.75 -19.25 0.81
N TYR A 97 -1.38 -19.42 -0.46
CA TYR A 97 -1.81 -18.51 -1.52
C TYR A 97 -3.34 -18.45 -1.66
N ASN A 98 -4.01 -19.60 -1.70
CA ASN A 98 -5.47 -19.66 -1.84
C ASN A 98 -6.21 -19.09 -0.63
N THR A 99 -5.72 -19.30 0.59
CA THR A 99 -6.35 -18.73 1.80
C THR A 99 -6.24 -17.20 1.81
N LEU A 100 -5.06 -16.66 1.52
CA LEU A 100 -4.83 -15.21 1.50
C LEU A 100 -5.56 -14.50 0.35
N ASN A 101 -5.82 -15.21 -0.75
CA ASN A 101 -6.58 -14.72 -1.91
C ASN A 101 -8.04 -15.24 -1.93
N SER A 102 -8.54 -15.77 -0.81
CA SER A 102 -9.92 -16.21 -0.71
C SER A 102 -10.87 -15.02 -0.72
N THR A 103 -12.11 -15.23 -1.19
CA THR A 103 -13.16 -14.20 -1.13
C THR A 103 -13.31 -13.66 0.30
N THR A 104 -13.25 -14.53 1.31
CA THR A 104 -13.30 -14.13 2.72
C THR A 104 -12.16 -13.17 3.09
N ALA A 105 -10.90 -13.48 2.73
CA ALA A 105 -9.77 -12.60 3.03
C ALA A 105 -9.88 -11.25 2.32
N ILE A 106 -10.33 -11.24 1.07
CA ILE A 106 -10.56 -10.02 0.30
C ILE A 106 -11.67 -9.18 0.94
N THR A 107 -12.80 -9.80 1.29
CA THR A 107 -13.93 -9.14 1.95
C THR A 107 -13.53 -8.57 3.31
N LEU A 108 -12.80 -9.33 4.14
CA LEU A 108 -12.32 -8.84 5.43
C LEU A 108 -11.35 -7.66 5.28
N THR A 109 -10.47 -7.71 4.29
CA THR A 109 -9.56 -6.59 3.98
C THR A 109 -10.35 -5.35 3.54
N ALA A 110 -11.34 -5.52 2.67
CA ALA A 110 -12.21 -4.42 2.24
C ALA A 110 -12.99 -3.81 3.41
N ILE A 111 -13.56 -4.64 4.29
CA ILE A 111 -14.23 -4.19 5.51
C ILE A 111 -13.26 -3.42 6.40
N ALA A 112 -12.05 -3.93 6.62
CA ALA A 112 -11.04 -3.24 7.45
C ALA A 112 -10.68 -1.86 6.88
N VAL A 113 -10.53 -1.73 5.56
CA VAL A 113 -10.30 -0.44 4.89
C VAL A 113 -11.47 0.52 5.07
N LEU A 114 -12.71 0.03 4.93
CA LEU A 114 -13.91 0.85 5.12
C LEU A 114 -14.09 1.29 6.57
N VAL A 115 -13.91 0.38 7.53
CA VAL A 115 -13.96 0.69 8.97
C VAL A 115 -12.90 1.72 9.32
N TRP A 116 -11.66 1.54 8.87
CA TRP A 116 -10.61 2.53 9.07
C TRP A 116 -10.93 3.88 8.43
N PHE A 117 -11.50 3.88 7.22
CA PHE A 117 -11.93 5.11 6.55
C PHE A 117 -12.99 5.87 7.36
N VAL A 118 -13.95 5.18 7.96
CA VAL A 118 -14.93 5.81 8.84
C VAL A 118 -14.24 6.31 10.10
N LEU A 119 -13.51 5.45 10.83
CA LEU A 119 -12.87 5.79 12.09
C LEU A 119 -11.91 6.99 12.00
N ARG A 120 -11.18 7.15 10.89
CA ARG A 120 -10.25 8.28 10.70
C ARG A 120 -10.93 9.61 10.38
N ASN A 121 -12.22 9.60 10.06
CA ASN A 121 -12.99 10.76 9.65
C ASN A 121 -14.10 11.12 10.67
N LEU A 122 -14.16 10.41 11.80
CA LEU A 122 -14.92 10.80 12.99
C LEU A 122 -14.04 11.70 13.87
#